data_AF-A0A1V3X406-F1
#
_entry.id   AF-A0A1V3X406-F1
#
_cell.length_a   1.000
_cell.length_b   1.000
_cell.length_c   1.000
_cell.angle_alpha   90.00
_cell.angle_beta   90.00
_cell.angle_gamma   90.00
#
_symmetry.space_group_name_H-M   'P 1'
#
loop_
_entity.id
_entity.type
_entity.pdbx_description
1 polymer ?
#
loop_
_entity_poly.entity_id
_entity_poly.type
_entity_poly.pdbx_seq_one_letter_code
_entity_poly.pdbx_strand_id
1 'polypeptide(L)'
;MRTVILKRLGLERPTQDRALLGNDVLEIDRDGTLSHEAYRKPRDLGNITERPIADIIDGSTYRNLITEEKRLKESVCTQCAFLGACDTSPIARHFDSYLLQDCPIDKYLLPRIEAHLESRGFFDDNFTATAHDVTATHVAEAFGATVSY
;
A
#
# COMPACT_ATOMS: atom_id res chain seq x y z
N MET A 1 7.18 6.84 8.96
CA MET A 1 8.09 7.95 8.64
C MET A 1 8.05 8.34 7.17
N ARG A 2 8.40 7.46 6.22
CA ARG A 2 8.37 7.76 4.76
C ARG A 2 7.07 8.44 4.29
N THR A 3 5.91 7.89 4.63
CA THR A 3 4.60 8.47 4.26
C THR A 3 4.40 9.88 4.79
N VAL A 4 4.84 10.19 6.02
CA VAL A 4 4.73 11.55 6.58
C VAL A 4 5.65 12.51 5.81
N ILE A 5 6.87 12.08 5.49
CA ILE A 5 7.81 12.88 4.69
C ILE A 5 7.23 13.17 3.29
N LEU A 6 6.69 12.16 2.61
CA LEU A 6 6.05 12.33 1.30
C LEU A 6 4.88 13.31 1.37
N LYS A 7 3.99 13.16 2.36
CA LYS A 7 2.88 14.10 2.60
C LYS A 7 3.40 15.53 2.80
N ARG A 8 4.44 15.71 3.62
CA ARG A 8 5.02 17.03 3.91
C ARG A 8 5.60 17.71 2.67
N LEU A 9 6.19 16.93 1.77
CA LEU A 9 6.78 17.42 0.52
C LEU A 9 5.76 17.52 -0.63
N GLY A 10 4.48 17.19 -0.40
CA GLY A 10 3.47 17.15 -1.47
C GLY A 10 3.74 16.09 -2.54
N LEU A 11 4.49 15.04 -2.18
CA LEU A 11 4.87 13.96 -3.10
C LEU A 11 3.93 12.76 -2.96
N GLU A 12 3.62 12.15 -4.10
CA GLU A 12 2.76 10.98 -4.19
C GLU A 12 3.55 9.73 -4.60
N ARG A 13 2.97 8.57 -4.34
CA ARG A 13 3.45 7.26 -4.82
C ARG A 13 2.29 6.44 -5.40
N PRO A 14 2.57 5.52 -6.33
CA PRO A 14 1.52 4.66 -6.89
C PRO A 14 0.75 3.92 -5.81
N THR A 15 -0.57 3.83 -5.98
CA THR A 15 -1.40 3.00 -5.12
C THR A 15 -1.08 1.53 -5.38
N GLN A 16 -1.04 0.74 -4.31
CA GLN A 16 -0.94 -0.72 -4.42
C GLN A 16 -2.12 -1.22 -5.25
N ASP A 17 -1.83 -2.06 -6.24
CA ASP A 17 -2.80 -2.64 -7.15
C ASP A 17 -2.60 -4.15 -7.24
N ARG A 18 -3.50 -4.90 -6.60
CA ARG A 18 -3.50 -6.37 -6.62
C ARG A 18 -3.78 -6.93 -8.02
N ALA A 19 -4.51 -6.22 -8.88
CA ALA A 19 -4.77 -6.67 -10.24
C ALA A 19 -3.49 -6.67 -11.09
N LEU A 20 -2.60 -5.68 -10.86
CA LEU A 20 -1.34 -5.54 -11.57
C LEU A 20 -0.20 -6.36 -10.94
N LEU A 21 -0.09 -6.32 -9.61
CA LEU A 21 1.06 -6.87 -8.88
C LEU A 21 0.81 -8.27 -8.32
N GLY A 22 -0.43 -8.74 -8.34
CA GLY A 22 -0.83 -10.01 -7.76
C GLY A 22 -0.88 -9.98 -6.23
N ASN A 23 -0.86 -11.16 -5.63
CA ASN A 23 -0.67 -11.35 -4.19
C ASN A 23 0.83 -11.34 -3.87
N ASP A 24 1.20 -10.75 -2.74
CA ASP A 24 2.58 -10.84 -2.23
C ASP A 24 2.93 -12.28 -1.80
N VAL A 25 1.94 -13.04 -1.32
CA VAL A 25 2.09 -14.44 -0.88
C VAL A 25 0.85 -15.25 -1.25
N LEU A 26 1.07 -16.46 -1.76
CA LEU A 26 0.05 -17.50 -1.91
C LEU A 26 0.46 -18.70 -1.06
N GLU A 27 -0.52 -19.36 -0.46
CA GLU A 27 -0.31 -20.52 0.40
C GLU A 27 -0.85 -21.77 -0.30
N ILE A 28 -0.08 -22.86 -0.22
CA ILE A 28 -0.45 -24.15 -0.79
C ILE A 28 -0.46 -25.15 0.36
N ASP A 29 -1.65 -25.67 0.67
CA ASP A 29 -1.81 -26.74 1.63
C ASP A 29 -1.30 -28.08 1.08
N ARG A 30 -1.08 -29.05 1.97
CA ARG A 30 -0.52 -30.37 1.60
C ARG A 30 -1.39 -31.15 0.62
N ASP A 31 -2.69 -30.86 0.57
CA ASP A 31 -3.64 -31.46 -0.37
C ASP A 31 -3.70 -30.71 -1.72
N GLY A 32 -2.88 -29.67 -1.89
CA GLY A 32 -2.83 -28.84 -3.10
C GLY A 32 -3.82 -27.68 -3.11
N THR A 33 -4.57 -27.44 -2.04
CA THR A 33 -5.45 -26.27 -1.93
C THR A 33 -4.61 -25.00 -1.97
N LEU A 34 -4.88 -24.13 -2.94
CA LEU A 34 -4.31 -22.80 -3.06
C LEU A 34 -5.22 -21.83 -2.30
N SER A 35 -4.64 -21.08 -1.38
CA SER A 35 -5.31 -20.04 -0.61
C SER A 35 -4.49 -18.74 -0.61
N HIS A 36 -5.07 -17.69 -0.05
CA HIS A 36 -4.38 -16.43 0.19
C HIS A 36 -4.39 -16.09 1.69
N GLU A 37 -3.25 -15.60 2.19
CA GLU A 37 -2.97 -15.02 3.52
C GLU A 37 -3.49 -15.77 4.78
N ALA A 38 -2.53 -16.25 5.60
CA ALA A 38 -2.68 -16.93 6.89
C ALA A 38 -3.44 -16.20 8.03
N TYR A 39 -3.86 -14.94 7.88
CA TYR A 39 -4.36 -14.12 9.00
C TYR A 39 -5.87 -14.22 9.27
N ARG A 40 -6.66 -14.84 8.38
CA ARG A 40 -8.08 -15.22 8.61
C ARG A 40 -8.35 -16.60 8.02
N LYS A 41 -9.60 -17.07 8.15
CA LYS A 41 -10.08 -18.33 7.54
C LYS A 41 -9.67 -18.34 6.06
N PRO A 42 -8.75 -19.22 5.63
CA PRO A 42 -8.27 -19.23 4.26
C PRO A 42 -9.49 -19.32 3.33
N ARG A 43 -9.56 -18.44 2.33
CA ARG A 43 -10.49 -18.65 1.22
C ARG A 43 -9.78 -19.49 0.19
N ASP A 44 -10.34 -20.65 -0.07
CA ASP A 44 -9.87 -21.57 -1.10
C ASP A 44 -10.02 -20.88 -2.46
N LEU A 45 -8.90 -20.61 -3.12
CA LEU A 45 -8.87 -20.08 -4.47
C LEU A 45 -9.13 -21.20 -5.48
N GLY A 46 -8.64 -22.41 -5.17
CA GLY A 46 -8.77 -23.61 -5.99
C GLY A 46 -7.78 -24.68 -5.52
N ASN A 47 -7.61 -25.74 -6.30
CA ASN A 47 -6.62 -26.78 -6.01
C ASN A 47 -5.65 -26.95 -7.19
N ILE A 48 -4.34 -26.87 -6.92
CA ILE A 48 -3.28 -26.93 -7.94
C ILE A 48 -3.11 -28.31 -8.57
N THR A 49 -3.67 -29.35 -7.94
CA THR A 49 -3.69 -30.71 -8.50
C THR A 49 -4.79 -30.89 -9.55
N GLU A 50 -5.80 -30.00 -9.55
CA GLU A 50 -6.93 -30.06 -10.50
C GLU A 50 -6.73 -29.16 -11.72
N ARG A 51 -6.08 -28.00 -11.54
CA ARG A 51 -5.85 -27.05 -12.63
C ARG A 51 -4.59 -26.20 -12.41
N PRO A 52 -3.98 -25.64 -13.48
CA PRO A 52 -2.85 -24.73 -13.37
C PRO A 52 -3.12 -23.54 -12.44
N ILE A 53 -2.10 -23.09 -11.69
CA ILE A 53 -2.19 -21.92 -10.81
C ILE A 53 -2.66 -20.68 -11.58
N ALA A 54 -2.22 -20.51 -12.84
CA ALA A 54 -2.66 -19.41 -13.70
C ALA A 54 -4.20 -19.40 -13.84
N ASP A 55 -4.82 -20.54 -14.11
CA ASP A 55 -6.28 -20.66 -14.26
C ASP A 55 -7.02 -20.42 -12.94
N ILE A 56 -6.38 -20.69 -11.80
CA ILE A 56 -6.93 -20.39 -10.47
C ILE A 56 -6.92 -18.88 -10.21
N ILE A 57 -5.80 -18.21 -10.52
CA ILE A 57 -5.64 -16.76 -10.35
C ILE A 57 -6.49 -15.99 -11.36
N ASP A 58 -6.67 -16.52 -12.57
CA ASP A 58 -7.61 -16.00 -13.56
C ASP A 58 -9.06 -16.40 -13.27
N GLY A 59 -9.32 -17.05 -12.13
CA GLY A 59 -10.63 -17.48 -11.69
C GLY A 59 -11.54 -16.34 -11.20
N SER A 60 -12.85 -16.62 -11.12
CA SER A 60 -13.83 -15.68 -10.57
C SER A 60 -13.58 -15.37 -9.09
N THR A 61 -13.13 -16.35 -8.32
CA THR A 61 -12.80 -16.18 -6.89
C THR A 61 -11.75 -15.09 -6.69
N TYR A 62 -10.66 -15.14 -7.45
CA TYR A 62 -9.59 -14.15 -7.37
C TYR A 62 -10.02 -12.76 -7.85
N ARG A 63 -10.79 -12.68 -8.95
CA ARG A 63 -11.36 -11.41 -9.42
C ARG A 63 -12.30 -10.76 -8.41
N ASN A 64 -13.07 -11.56 -7.67
CA ASN A 64 -13.93 -11.05 -6.61
C ASN A 64 -13.09 -10.42 -5.49
N LEU A 65 -11.94 -11.02 -5.12
CA LEU A 65 -11.03 -10.42 -4.13
C LEU A 65 -10.51 -9.04 -4.58
N ILE A 66 -10.09 -8.91 -5.84
CA ILE A 66 -9.66 -7.63 -6.40
C ILE A 66 -10.79 -6.59 -6.29
N THR A 67 -12.02 -6.99 -6.64
CA THR A 67 -13.20 -6.10 -6.62
C THR A 67 -13.55 -5.68 -5.19
N GLU A 68 -13.54 -6.63 -4.26
CA GLU A 68 -13.79 -6.40 -2.85
C GLU A 68 -12.72 -5.45 -2.24
N GLU A 69 -11.44 -5.67 -2.56
CA GLU A 69 -10.33 -4.81 -2.12
C GLU A 69 -10.49 -3.38 -2.64
N LYS A 70 -10.78 -3.22 -3.93
CA LYS A 70 -11.00 -1.90 -4.54
C LYS A 70 -12.12 -1.15 -3.83
N ARG A 71 -13.24 -1.82 -3.57
CA ARG A 71 -14.38 -1.22 -2.84
C ARG A 71 -14.00 -0.78 -1.43
N LEU A 72 -13.19 -1.56 -0.71
CA LEU A 72 -12.75 -1.18 0.63
C LEU A 72 -11.79 0.01 0.58
N LYS A 73 -10.81 0.00 -0.33
CA LYS A 73 -9.91 1.14 -0.55
C LYS A 73 -10.69 2.41 -0.86
N GLU A 74 -11.69 2.35 -1.74
CA GLU A 74 -12.57 3.49 -2.04
C GLU A 74 -13.31 3.96 -0.77
N SER A 75 -13.84 3.05 0.04
CA SER A 75 -14.58 3.42 1.25
C SER A 75 -13.72 4.01 2.37
N VAL A 76 -12.46 3.59 2.51
CA VAL A 76 -11.59 3.98 3.63
C VAL A 76 -10.60 5.07 3.22
N CYS A 77 -10.00 4.98 2.04
CA CYS A 77 -8.90 5.86 1.64
C CYS A 77 -9.33 7.18 1.02
N THR A 78 -10.53 7.29 0.42
CA THR A 78 -10.92 8.47 -0.37
C THR A 78 -10.83 9.79 0.40
N GLN A 79 -11.04 9.77 1.72
CA GLN A 79 -10.99 10.96 2.58
C GLN A 79 -9.73 11.01 3.46
N CYS A 80 -8.78 10.08 3.26
CA CYS A 80 -7.57 10.00 4.05
C CYS A 80 -6.62 11.16 3.72
N ALA A 81 -6.19 11.90 4.74
CA ALA A 81 -5.24 13.01 4.59
C ALA A 81 -3.83 12.58 4.15
N PHE A 82 -3.56 11.28 4.17
CA PHE A 82 -2.32 10.68 3.72
C PHE A 82 -2.47 9.94 2.39
N LEU A 83 -3.64 9.99 1.71
CA LEU A 83 -3.78 9.42 0.36
C LEU A 83 -2.75 10.08 -0.58
N GLY A 84 -2.16 9.28 -1.48
CA GLY A 84 -1.05 9.71 -2.35
C GLY A 84 0.30 9.48 -1.69
N ALA A 85 0.52 10.01 -0.49
CA ALA A 85 1.74 9.73 0.28
C ALA A 85 1.76 8.30 0.88
N CYS A 86 0.57 7.77 1.19
CA CYS A 86 0.28 6.39 1.49
C CYS A 86 -0.15 5.68 0.19
N ASP A 87 0.35 4.48 -0.01
CA ASP A 87 0.10 3.62 -1.19
C ASP A 87 -1.10 2.69 -0.98
N THR A 88 -1.90 2.87 0.08
CA THR A 88 -3.04 2.00 0.45
C THR A 88 -2.66 0.56 0.83
N SER A 89 -1.36 0.23 0.87
CA SER A 89 -0.86 -1.12 1.20
C SER A 89 -1.38 -1.69 2.52
N PRO A 90 -1.53 -0.90 3.61
CA PRO A 90 -2.09 -1.44 4.86
C PRO A 90 -3.50 -1.99 4.69
N ILE A 91 -4.33 -1.37 3.85
CA ILE A 91 -5.66 -1.90 3.54
C ILE A 91 -5.55 -3.07 2.58
N ALA A 92 -4.72 -2.97 1.54
CA ALA A 92 -4.54 -4.05 0.58
C ALA A 92 -4.08 -5.36 1.23
N ARG A 93 -3.15 -5.27 2.18
CA ARG A 93 -2.51 -6.41 2.87
C ARG A 93 -3.23 -6.87 4.13
N HIS A 94 -4.20 -6.08 4.61
CA HIS A 94 -4.99 -6.43 5.79
C HIS A 94 -6.49 -6.40 5.51
N PHE A 95 -6.85 -6.43 4.21
CA PHE A 95 -8.20 -6.34 3.68
C PHE A 95 -9.16 -7.32 4.37
N ASP A 96 -8.67 -8.51 4.71
CA ASP A 96 -9.44 -9.56 5.37
C ASP A 96 -9.22 -9.67 6.89
N SER A 97 -8.43 -8.80 7.51
CA SER A 97 -8.17 -8.90 8.95
C SER A 97 -9.43 -8.61 9.79
N TYR A 98 -9.70 -9.43 10.82
CA TYR A 98 -10.76 -9.16 11.80
C TYR A 98 -10.46 -7.94 12.68
N LEU A 99 -9.24 -7.43 12.62
CA LEU A 99 -8.75 -6.35 13.48
C LEU A 99 -9.11 -4.97 12.93
N LEU A 100 -9.23 -4.81 11.61
CA LEU A 100 -9.20 -3.51 10.96
C LEU A 100 -10.33 -3.35 9.95
N GLN A 101 -11.49 -2.90 10.44
CA GLN A 101 -12.54 -2.34 9.57
C GLN A 101 -12.20 -0.90 9.11
N ASP A 102 -11.23 -0.27 9.77
CA ASP A 102 -10.64 1.05 9.47
C ASP A 102 -9.12 0.92 9.26
N CYS A 103 -8.48 1.86 8.58
CA CYS A 103 -7.01 1.90 8.49
C CYS A 103 -6.39 2.33 9.83
N PRO A 104 -5.69 1.45 10.58
CA PRO A 104 -5.12 1.82 11.88
C PRO A 104 -3.91 2.74 11.75
N ILE A 105 -3.24 2.67 10.60
CA ILE A 105 -2.03 3.42 10.31
C ILE A 105 -2.40 4.89 10.07
N ASP A 106 -3.45 5.15 9.29
CA ASP A 106 -3.97 6.49 9.07
C ASP A 106 -4.64 7.07 10.32
N LYS A 107 -5.49 6.28 11.00
CA LYS A 107 -6.31 6.79 12.10
C LYS A 107 -5.51 7.05 13.39
N TYR A 108 -4.41 6.33 13.61
CA TYR A 108 -3.70 6.38 14.89
C TYR A 108 -2.20 6.60 14.78
N LEU A 109 -1.52 6.03 13.78
CA LEU A 109 -0.06 6.00 13.76
C LEU A 109 0.55 7.20 13.03
N LEU A 110 0.14 7.46 11.78
CA LEU A 110 0.73 8.52 10.95
C LEU A 110 0.51 9.93 11.51
N PRO A 111 -0.68 10.31 12.03
CA PRO A 111 -0.86 11.61 12.68
C PRO A 111 0.03 11.77 13.93
N ARG A 112 0.24 10.69 14.70
CA ARG A 112 1.13 10.74 15.87
C ARG A 112 2.59 10.87 15.49
N ILE A 113 3.01 10.19 14.42
CA ILE A 113 4.37 10.35 13.88
C ILE A 113 4.55 11.77 13.36
N GLU A 114 3.58 12.31 12.61
CA GLU A 114 3.60 13.68 12.11
C GLU A 114 3.73 14.69 13.24
N ALA A 115 2.83 14.66 14.21
CA ALA A 115 2.87 15.54 15.38
C ALA A 115 4.17 15.39 16.19
N HIS A 116 4.71 14.18 16.30
CA HIS A 116 5.99 13.95 16.99
C HIS A 116 7.15 14.63 16.24
N LEU A 117 7.24 14.47 14.93
CA LEU A 117 8.29 15.08 14.12
C LEU A 117 8.18 16.61 14.12
N GLU A 118 6.96 17.15 14.03
CA GLU A 118 6.69 18.59 14.18
C GLU A 118 7.16 19.12 15.53
N SER A 119 6.82 18.43 16.63
CA SER A 119 7.21 18.85 17.99
C SER A 119 8.73 18.89 18.21
N ARG A 120 9.50 18.18 17.37
CA ARG A 120 10.95 18.13 17.39
C ARG A 120 11.61 19.14 16.45
N GLY A 121 10.82 19.95 15.72
CA GLY A 121 11.33 20.88 14.73
C GLY A 121 11.86 20.21 13.46
N PHE A 122 11.46 18.97 13.17
CA PHE A 122 12.01 18.21 12.04
C PHE A 122 11.59 18.77 10.66
N PHE A 123 10.43 19.43 10.57
CA PHE A 123 9.86 19.93 9.31
C PHE A 123 10.02 21.45 9.14
N ASP A 124 11.19 21.97 9.53
CA ASP A 124 11.55 23.37 9.35
C ASP A 124 11.86 23.73 7.88
N ASP A 125 12.16 25.01 7.63
CA ASP A 125 12.49 25.51 6.29
C ASP A 125 13.76 24.84 5.73
N ASN A 126 14.72 24.51 6.61
CA ASN A 126 15.96 23.87 6.24
C ASN A 126 15.73 22.43 5.73
N PHE A 127 14.83 21.68 6.37
CA PHE A 127 14.40 20.37 5.91
C PHE A 127 13.84 20.44 4.49
N THR A 128 12.94 21.39 4.23
CA THR A 128 12.29 21.54 2.91
C THR A 128 13.31 21.90 1.83
N ALA A 129 14.18 22.87 2.11
CA ALA A 129 15.26 23.26 1.20
C ALA A 129 16.21 22.09 0.89
N THR A 130 16.61 21.34 1.91
CA THR A 130 17.49 20.17 1.75
C THR A 130 16.81 19.07 0.93
N ALA A 131 15.53 18.81 1.18
CA ALA A 131 14.78 17.81 0.44
C ALA A 131 14.65 18.15 -1.05
N HIS A 132 14.41 19.43 -1.37
CA HIS A 132 14.37 19.92 -2.75
C HIS A 132 15.74 19.82 -3.43
N ASP A 133 16.82 20.16 -2.73
CA ASP A 133 18.17 20.06 -3.29
C ASP A 133 18.53 18.60 -3.60
N VAL A 134 18.38 17.70 -2.63
CA VAL A 134 18.64 16.26 -2.81
C VAL A 134 17.80 15.66 -3.93
N THR A 135 16.52 16.04 -4.03
CA THR A 135 15.63 15.57 -5.09
C THR A 135 16.08 16.09 -6.45
N ALA A 136 16.44 17.37 -6.56
CA ALA A 136 16.92 17.96 -7.80
C ALA A 136 18.23 17.31 -8.27
N THR A 137 19.18 17.07 -7.35
CA THR A 137 20.43 16.35 -7.63
C THR A 137 20.14 14.94 -8.14
N HIS A 138 19.30 14.18 -7.43
CA HIS A 138 18.98 12.82 -7.84
C HIS A 138 18.32 12.76 -9.23
N VAL A 139 17.38 13.68 -9.52
CA VAL A 139 16.69 13.71 -10.81
C VAL A 139 17.64 14.08 -11.95
N ALA A 140 18.54 15.03 -11.72
CA ALA A 140 19.57 15.40 -12.70
C ALA A 140 20.53 14.23 -12.98
N GLU A 141 20.99 13.55 -11.93
CA GLU A 141 21.94 12.44 -12.06
C GLU A 141 21.32 11.17 -12.66
N ALA A 142 20.12 10.80 -12.21
CA ALA A 142 19.48 9.55 -12.61
C ALA A 142 18.77 9.65 -13.97
N PHE A 143 18.21 10.82 -14.30
CA PHE A 143 17.33 10.99 -15.46
C PHE A 143 17.77 12.10 -16.42
N GLY A 144 18.82 12.88 -16.11
CA GLY A 144 19.25 14.00 -16.95
C GLY A 144 18.18 15.10 -17.04
N ALA A 145 17.30 15.22 -16.04
CA ALA A 145 16.15 16.10 -16.04
C ALA A 145 16.27 17.20 -14.97
N THR A 146 15.46 18.25 -15.09
CA THR A 146 15.36 19.34 -14.09
C THR A 146 14.02 19.28 -13.38
N VAL A 147 14.03 19.57 -12.07
CA VAL A 147 12.83 19.63 -11.23
C VAL A 147 12.32 21.06 -11.16
N SER A 148 11.00 21.24 -11.29
CA SER A 148 10.29 22.49 -10.99
C SER A 148 9.44 22.26 -9.75
N TYR A 149 9.58 23.14 -8.75
CA TYR A 149 8.83 23.10 -7.49
C TYR A 149 7.71 24.15 -7.48
#